data_AF-A0A258TEC1-F1
#
_entry.id   AF-A0A258TEC1-F1
#
_cell.length_a   1.000
_cell.length_b   1.000
_cell.length_c   1.000
_cell.angle_alpha   90.00
_cell.angle_beta   90.00
_cell.angle_gamma   90.00
#
_symmetry.space_group_name_H-M   'P 1'
#
loop_
_entity.id
_entity.type
_entity.pdbx_description
1 polymer ?
#
loop_
_entity_poly.entity_id
_entity_poly.type
_entity_poly.pdbx_seq_one_letter_code
_entity_poly.pdbx_strand_id
1 'polypeptide(L)' 'GIIAGGAMRAIFEVMGVTNVVAKCIGSTNPYNLVRATLNGLESMNTPAEIAAKRGKSIEDIRG' A
#
# COMPACT_ATOMS: atom_id res chain seq x y z
N GLY A 1 6.24 -10.98 -7.44
CA GLY A 1 5.69 -11.85 -6.39
C GLY A 1 5.46 -11.08 -5.11
N ILE A 2 4.72 -11.66 -4.17
CA ILE A 2 4.40 -11.04 -2.88
C ILE A 2 5.46 -11.44 -1.85
N ILE A 3 6.25 -10.48 -1.38
CA ILE A 3 7.24 -10.65 -0.31
C ILE A 3 6.70 -9.94 0.93
N ALA A 4 5.94 -10.66 1.76
CA ALA A 4 5.30 -10.12 2.95
C ALA A 4 5.17 -11.19 4.04
N GLY A 5 4.98 -10.75 5.30
CA GLY A 5 4.63 -11.65 6.41
C GLY A 5 3.23 -12.27 6.23
N GLY A 6 2.96 -13.42 6.87
CA GLY A 6 1.76 -14.23 6.59
C GLY A 6 0.42 -13.48 6.61
N ALA A 7 0.18 -12.66 7.64
CA ALA A 7 -1.06 -11.87 7.74
C ALA A 7 -1.20 -10.83 6.61
N MET A 8 -0.10 -10.13 6.27
CA MET A 8 -0.07 -9.16 5.17
C MET A 8 -0.24 -9.84 3.81
N ARG A 9 0.42 -10.99 3.63
CA ARG A 9 0.39 -11.75 2.39
C ARG A 9 -1.03 -12.19 2.03
N ALA A 10 -1.78 -12.72 3.00
CA ALA A 10 -3.17 -13.12 2.78
C ALA A 10 -4.05 -11.96 2.30
N ILE A 11 -3.86 -10.76 2.85
CA ILE A 11 -4.57 -9.55 2.42
C ILE A 11 -4.19 -9.20 0.97
N PHE A 12 -2.90 -9.16 0.65
CA PHE A 12 -2.43 -8.83 -0.69
C PHE A 12 -2.89 -9.84 -1.75
N GLU A 13 -2.94 -11.13 -1.41
CA GLU A 13 -3.44 -12.18 -2.30
C GLU A 13 -4.92 -11.98 -2.62
N VAL A 14 -5.76 -11.71 -1.61
CA VAL A 14 -7.21 -11.46 -1.81
C VAL A 14 -7.47 -10.16 -2.57
N MET A 15 -6.65 -9.13 -2.35
CA MET A 15 -6.76 -7.86 -3.08
C MET A 15 -6.28 -7.94 -4.53
N GLY A 16 -5.68 -9.06 -4.96
CA GLY A 16 -5.15 -9.23 -6.32
C GLY A 16 -3.82 -8.52 -6.55
N VAL A 17 -3.08 -8.19 -5.48
CA VAL A 17 -1.74 -7.57 -5.60
C VAL A 17 -0.73 -8.65 -5.96
N THR A 18 -0.07 -8.51 -7.11
CA THR A 18 0.85 -9.54 -7.64
C THR A 18 2.31 -9.28 -7.28
N ASN A 19 2.67 -8.00 -7.09
CA ASN A 19 4.05 -7.56 -6.89
C ASN A 19 4.10 -6.52 -5.77
N VAL A 20 4.58 -6.93 -4.60
CA VAL A 20 4.73 -6.05 -3.43
C VAL A 20 5.83 -6.57 -2.52
N VAL A 21 6.57 -5.65 -1.91
CA VAL A 21 7.52 -5.92 -0.83
C VAL A 21 7.01 -5.20 0.41
N ALA A 22 6.77 -5.95 1.47
CA ALA A 22 6.28 -5.41 2.73
C ALA A 22 7.09 -5.97 3.90
N LYS A 23 7.41 -5.10 4.85
CA LYS A 23 8.13 -5.45 6.08
C LYS A 23 7.37 -4.87 7.27
N CYS A 24 7.09 -5.72 8.26
CA CYS A 24 6.66 -5.24 9.57
C CYS A 24 7.89 -4.75 10.35
N ILE A 25 7.79 -3.54 10.89
CA ILE A 25 8.76 -2.94 11.80
C ILE A 25 8.02 -2.71 13.13
N GLY A 26 8.56 -3.24 14.23
CA GLY A 26 7.93 -3.15 15.56
C GLY A 26 7.10 -4.39 15.91
N SER A 27 5.88 -4.17 16.43
CA SER A 27 5.01 -5.25 16.93
C SER A 27 4.56 -6.20 15.83
N THR A 28 4.72 -7.50 16.06
CA THR A 28 4.36 -8.59 15.13
C THR A 28 2.99 -9.20 15.40
N ASN A 29 2.15 -8.57 16.24
CA ASN A 29 0.79 -9.06 16.51
C ASN A 29 -0.04 -9.09 15.21
N PRO A 30 -0.54 -10.26 14.78
CA PRO A 30 -1.30 -10.40 13.52
C PRO A 30 -2.49 -9.45 13.41
N TYR A 31 -3.21 -9.21 14.51
CA TYR A 31 -4.39 -8.35 14.51
C TYR A 31 -4.04 -6.90 14.16
N ASN A 32 -2.96 -6.39 14.75
CA ASN A 32 -2.46 -5.05 14.48
C ASN A 32 -1.83 -4.96 13.09
N LEU A 33 -1.18 -6.03 12.62
CA LEU A 33 -0.65 -6.12 11.26
C LEU A 33 -1.75 -5.93 10.21
N VAL A 34 -2.88 -6.62 10.38
CA VAL A 34 -4.02 -6.50 9.45
C VAL A 34 -4.52 -5.05 9.43
N ARG A 35 -4.77 -4.45 10.59
CA ARG A 35 -5.20 -3.05 10.71
C ARG A 35 -4.20 -2.07 10.08
N ALA A 36 -2.90 -2.26 10.35
CA ALA A 36 -1.85 -1.41 9.79
C ALA A 36 -1.76 -1.54 8.26
N THR A 37 -1.94 -2.75 7.73
CA THR A 37 -1.94 -2.99 6.29
C THR A 37 -3.10 -2.27 5.62
N LEU A 38 -4.31 -2.40 6.17
CA LEU A 38 -5.51 -1.72 5.64
C LEU A 38 -5.37 -0.20 5.71
N ASN A 39 -4.88 0.34 6.83
CA ASN A 39 -4.64 1.79 6.97
C ASN A 39 -3.61 2.31 5.95
N GLY A 40 -2.54 1.55 5.71
CA GLY A 40 -1.54 1.89 4.68
C GLY A 40 -2.13 1.91 3.26
N LEU A 41 -3.07 1.02 2.98
CA LEU A 41 -3.76 0.96 1.69
C LEU A 41 -4.77 2.11 1.52
N GLU A 42 -5.53 2.44 2.58
CA GLU A 42 -6.48 3.55 2.57
C GLU A 42 -5.79 4.92 2.41
N SER A 43 -4.56 5.05 2.91
CA SER A 43 -3.77 6.29 2.78
C SER A 43 -3.03 6.42 1.44
N MET A 44 -3.12 5.42 0.56
CA MET A 44 -2.50 5.47 -0.76
C MET A 44 -3.24 6.46 -1.66
N ASN A 45 -2.49 7.32 -2.34
CA ASN A 45 -3.05 8.30 -3.28
C ASN A 45 -2.60 7.96 -4.70
N THR A 46 -3.48 8.19 -5.67
CA THR A 46 -3.16 8.04 -7.07
C THR A 46 -2.42 9.27 -7.61
N PRO A 47 -1.58 9.13 -8.65
CA PRO A 47 -0.91 10.28 -9.28
C PRO A 47 -1.90 11.36 -9.77
N ALA A 48 -3.09 10.96 -10.23
CA ALA A 48 -4.12 11.88 -10.70
C ALA A 48 -4.69 12.74 -9.57
N GLU A 49 -4.97 12.16 -8.40
CA GLU A 49 -5.44 12.89 -7.22
C GLU A 49 -4.39 13.90 -6.74
N ILE A 50 -3.12 13.50 -6.74
CA ILE A 50 -2.01 14.38 -6.36
C ILE A 50 -1.81 15.51 -7.38
N ALA A 51 -1.92 15.22 -8.68
CA ALA A 51 -1.84 16.21 -9.75
C ALA A 51 -2.94 17.27 -9.61
N ALA A 52 -4.19 16.84 -9.43
CA ALA A 52 -5.34 17.72 -9.22
C ALA A 52 -5.18 18.58 -7.95
N LYS A 53 -4.74 17.99 -6.84
CA LYS A 53 -4.50 18.72 -5.58
C LYS A 53 -3.38 19.76 -5.70
N ARG A 54 -2.37 19.52 -6.54
CA ARG A 54 -1.22 20.40 -6.74
C ARG A 54 -1.36 21.36 -7.94
N GLY A 55 -2.43 21.24 -8.73
CA GLY A 55 -2.64 22.04 -9.94
C GLY A 55 -1.60 21.78 -11.04
N LYS A 56 -1.06 20.57 -11.11
CA LYS A 56 -0.05 20.16 -12.10
C LYS A 56 -0.61 19.14 -13.09
N SER A 57 0.06 18.97 -14.21
CA SER A 57 -0.25 17.87 -15.13
C SER A 57 0.14 16.51 -14.52
N ILE A 58 -0.43 15.43 -15.05
CA ILE A 58 -0.07 14.08 -14.59
C ILE A 58 1.38 13.76 -15.01
N GLU A 59 1.82 14.25 -16.18
CA GLU A 59 3.20 14.12 -16.65
C GLU A 59 4.19 14.73 -15.64
N ASP A 60 3.92 15.94 -15.14
CA ASP A 60 4.79 16.62 -14.17
C ASP A 60 4.91 15.88 -12.82
N ILE A 61 3.91 15.06 -12.45
CA ILE A 61 3.92 14.26 -11.23
C ILE A 61 4.64 12.91 -11.44
N ARG A 62 4.62 12.39 -12.67
CA ARG A 62 5.27 11.12 -13.01
C ARG A 62 6.75 11.30 -13.36
N GLY A 63 7.15 12.51 -13.76
CA GLY A 63 8.52 12.85 -14.16
C GLY A 63 8.69 12.86 -15.67
#